data_AF-A0AB35U0C6-F1
#
_entry.id   AF-A0AB35U0C6-F1
#
_cell.length_a   1.000
_cell.length_b   1.000
_cell.length_c   1.000
_cell.angle_alpha   90.00
_cell.angle_beta   90.00
_cell.angle_gamma   90.00
#
_symmetry.space_group_name_H-M   'P 1'
#
loop_
_entity.id
_entity.type
_entity.pdbx_description
1 polymer ?
#
loop_
_entity_poly.entity_id
_entity_poly.type
_entity_poly.pdbx_seq_one_letter_code
_entity_poly.pdbx_strand_id
1 'polypeptide(L)'
;MNQYESNSLHPADHVIPFCQAHDIVVQAWGPLGQGQGGLFTNPIVTQISGKHHKTPAQIILRFSLQKGIGIISKSVHLERTKQNLDLVAAHTPFIATHVV
;
A
#
# COMPACT_ATOMS: atom_id res chain seq x y z
N MET A 1 13.16 -7.40 10.99
CA MET A 1 11.98 -7.31 10.11
C MET A 1 10.98 -8.37 10.52
N ASN A 2 9.68 -8.04 10.53
CA ASN A 2 8.60 -8.99 10.80
C ASN A 2 7.46 -8.82 9.79
N GLN A 3 6.84 -9.92 9.37
CA GLN A 3 5.84 -9.93 8.31
C GLN A 3 4.43 -10.12 8.89
N TYR A 4 3.51 -9.22 8.52
CA TYR A 4 2.12 -9.23 8.99
C TYR A 4 1.15 -8.99 7.85
N GLU A 5 -0.10 -9.42 8.01
CA GLU A 5 -1.14 -9.00 7.07
C GLU A 5 -1.34 -7.52 7.31
N SER A 6 -1.08 -6.70 6.29
CA SER A 6 -1.28 -5.26 6.42
C SER A 6 -1.81 -4.69 5.11
N ASN A 7 -3.05 -4.22 5.16
CA ASN A 7 -3.77 -3.55 4.06
C ASN A 7 -4.91 -2.72 4.66
N SER A 8 -5.63 -1.97 3.84
CA SER A 8 -6.79 -1.16 4.23
C SER A 8 -7.85 -1.90 5.09
N LEU A 9 -8.09 -3.19 4.81
CA LEU A 9 -9.07 -4.00 5.55
C LEU A 9 -8.49 -4.54 6.86
N HIS A 10 -7.18 -4.77 6.89
CA HIS A 10 -6.43 -5.30 8.03
C HIS A 10 -5.21 -4.40 8.28
N PRO A 11 -5.37 -3.21 8.90
CA PRO A 11 -4.32 -2.20 8.90
C PRO A 11 -3.11 -2.53 9.80
N ALA A 12 -3.26 -3.50 10.71
CA ALA A 12 -2.22 -3.93 11.66
C ALA A 12 -1.70 -2.81 12.59
N ASP A 13 -2.52 -1.78 12.85
CA ASP A 13 -2.12 -0.60 13.64
C ASP A 13 -1.75 -0.94 15.10
N HIS A 14 -2.14 -2.11 15.60
CA HIS A 14 -1.76 -2.59 16.93
C HIS A 14 -0.31 -3.08 17.03
N VAL A 15 0.31 -3.51 15.92
CA VAL A 15 1.71 -3.99 15.90
C VAL A 15 2.68 -2.98 15.32
N ILE A 16 2.24 -2.10 14.42
CA ILE A 16 3.12 -1.15 13.72
C ILE A 16 3.89 -0.24 14.70
N PRO A 17 3.25 0.44 15.68
CA PRO A 17 3.97 1.32 16.61
C PRO A 17 5.00 0.57 17.46
N PHE A 18 4.66 -0.64 17.91
CA PHE A 18 5.58 -1.50 18.65
C PHE A 18 6.78 -1.86 17.78
N CYS A 19 6.56 -2.37 16.57
CA CYS A 19 7.65 -2.73 15.67
C CYS A 19 8.55 -1.52 15.35
N GLN A 20 7.96 -0.35 15.07
CA GLN A 20 8.71 0.88 14.79
C GLN A 20 9.54 1.35 15.99
N ALA A 21 9.00 1.28 17.21
CA ALA A 21 9.71 1.66 18.43
C ALA A 21 10.91 0.74 18.76
N HIS A 22 10.95 -0.46 18.18
CA HIS A 22 11.98 -1.47 18.40
C HIS A 22 12.87 -1.71 17.17
N ASP A 23 12.91 -0.77 16.21
CA ASP A 23 13.68 -0.89 14.96
C ASP A 23 13.35 -2.15 14.12
N ILE A 24 12.13 -2.67 14.29
CA ILE A 24 11.61 -3.79 13.52
C ILE A 24 10.84 -3.23 12.32
N VAL A 25 11.40 -3.40 11.13
CA VAL A 25 10.66 -3.12 9.89
C VAL A 25 9.44 -4.03 9.79
N VAL A 26 8.25 -3.45 9.65
CA VAL A 26 7.03 -4.18 9.31
C VAL A 26 7.00 -4.42 7.81
N GLN A 27 6.74 -5.67 7.41
CA GLN A 27 6.55 -6.06 6.02
C GLN A 27 5.12 -6.56 5.81
N ALA A 28 4.34 -5.86 5.00
CA ALA A 28 3.00 -6.23 4.62
C ALA A 28 3.01 -7.44 3.68
N TRP A 29 2.41 -8.55 4.11
CA TRP A 29 1.87 -9.54 3.19
C TRP A 29 0.43 -9.15 2.82
N GLY A 30 0.04 -9.45 1.57
CA GLY A 30 -1.29 -9.11 1.06
C GLY A 30 -1.63 -7.60 1.05
N PRO A 31 -0.71 -6.68 0.66
CA PRO A 31 -0.93 -5.23 0.76
C PRO A 31 -2.10 -4.69 -0.10
N LEU A 32 -2.63 -5.51 -1.01
CA LEU A 32 -3.77 -5.19 -1.85
C LEU A 32 -5.07 -5.89 -1.39
N GLY A 33 -5.13 -6.39 -0.15
CA GLY A 33 -6.30 -7.08 0.39
C GLY A 33 -6.71 -8.32 -0.42
N GLN A 34 -5.76 -8.94 -1.13
CA GLN A 34 -6.01 -10.03 -2.08
C GLN A 34 -7.02 -9.68 -3.19
N GLY A 35 -7.25 -8.38 -3.44
CA GLY A 35 -8.26 -7.88 -4.37
C GLY A 35 -9.70 -7.87 -3.84
N GLN A 36 -9.89 -8.05 -2.53
CA GLN A 36 -11.19 -8.05 -1.87
C GLN A 36 -11.57 -6.64 -1.36
N GLY A 37 -12.78 -6.52 -0.78
CA GLY A 37 -13.23 -5.33 -0.07
C GLY A 37 -13.41 -4.08 -0.91
N GLY A 38 -13.43 -4.20 -2.25
CA GLY A 38 -13.65 -3.06 -3.15
C GLY A 38 -12.53 -2.02 -3.13
N LEU A 39 -11.31 -2.38 -2.70
CA LEU A 39 -10.20 -1.44 -2.54
C LEU A 39 -9.85 -0.68 -3.82
N PHE A 40 -9.94 -1.35 -4.98
CA PHE A 40 -9.63 -0.73 -6.27
C PHE A 40 -10.73 0.18 -6.81
N THR A 41 -11.95 0.06 -6.28
CA THR A 41 -13.12 0.86 -6.68
C THR A 41 -13.54 1.85 -5.60
N ASN A 42 -12.81 1.91 -4.48
CA ASN A 42 -13.08 2.86 -3.41
C ASN A 42 -13.02 4.30 -3.98
N PRO A 43 -14.05 5.14 -3.77
CA PRO A 43 -14.13 6.48 -4.36
C PRO A 43 -12.92 7.38 -4.04
N ILE A 44 -12.35 7.26 -2.84
CA ILE A 44 -11.18 8.03 -2.43
C ILE A 44 -9.95 7.56 -3.20
N VAL A 45 -9.75 6.24 -3.27
CA VAL A 45 -8.62 5.64 -4.01
C VAL A 45 -8.69 5.98 -5.50
N THR A 46 -9.89 5.89 -6.11
CA THR A 46 -10.08 6.21 -7.53
C THR A 46 -9.90 7.70 -7.82
N GLN A 47 -10.36 8.59 -6.93
CA GLN A 47 -10.13 10.02 -7.04
C GLN A 47 -8.62 10.36 -7.00
N ILE A 48 -7.88 9.79 -6.04
CA ILE A 48 -6.43 10.00 -5.92
C ILE A 48 -5.70 9.41 -7.13
N SER A 49 -6.10 8.21 -7.55
CA SER A 49 -5.60 7.55 -8.77
C SER A 49 -5.73 8.46 -9.99
N GLY A 50 -6.90 9.10 -10.19
CA GLY A 50 -7.14 10.06 -11.25
C GLY A 50 -6.24 11.30 -11.17
N LYS A 51 -6.11 11.89 -9.97
CA LYS A 51 -5.24 13.08 -9.74
C LYS A 51 -3.76 12.81 -10.06
N HIS A 52 -3.29 11.60 -9.79
CA HIS A 52 -1.88 11.25 -9.96
C HIS A 52 -1.59 10.49 -11.26
N HIS A 53 -2.60 10.20 -12.08
CA HIS A 53 -2.47 9.36 -13.27
C HIS A 53 -1.79 8.00 -12.97
N LYS A 54 -2.12 7.43 -11.81
CA LYS A 54 -1.63 6.12 -11.34
C LYS A 54 -2.81 5.21 -11.08
N THR A 55 -2.61 3.90 -11.08
CA THR A 55 -3.71 2.96 -10.82
C THR A 55 -4.08 2.89 -9.34
N PRO A 56 -5.30 2.43 -8.97
CA PRO A 56 -5.68 2.22 -7.58
C PRO A 56 -4.68 1.35 -6.80
N ALA A 57 -4.16 0.29 -7.42
CA ALA A 57 -3.15 -0.57 -6.80
C ALA A 57 -1.86 0.20 -6.48
N GLN A 58 -1.40 1.06 -7.39
CA GLN A 58 -0.20 1.88 -7.15
C GLN A 58 -0.43 2.87 -5.99
N ILE A 59 -1.61 3.46 -5.88
CA ILE A 59 -1.97 4.35 -4.76
C ILE A 59 -1.93 3.62 -3.43
N ILE A 60 -2.55 2.43 -3.33
CA ILE A 60 -2.59 1.63 -2.10
C ILE A 60 -1.17 1.19 -1.70
N LEU A 61 -0.38 0.69 -2.65
CA LEU A 61 1.01 0.28 -2.37
C LEU A 61 1.89 1.46 -1.95
N ARG A 62 1.73 2.63 -2.59
CA ARG A 62 2.46 3.85 -2.23
C ARG A 62 2.09 4.32 -0.83
N PHE A 63 0.83 4.19 -0.43
CA PHE A 63 0.37 4.55 0.92
C PHE A 63 1.05 3.70 2.00
N SER A 64 1.13 2.37 1.83
CA SER A 64 1.87 1.50 2.76
C SER A 64 3.35 1.90 2.89
N LEU A 65 4.01 2.21 1.76
CA LEU A 65 5.39 2.68 1.77
C LEU A 65 5.55 4.02 2.52
N GLN A 66 4.60 4.94 2.38
CA GLN A 66 4.61 6.23 3.10
C GLN A 66 4.41 6.05 4.61
N LYS A 67 3.72 5.00 5.06
CA LYS A 67 3.62 4.60 6.48
C LYS A 67 4.91 3.95 7.03
N GLY A 68 5.96 3.79 6.20
CA GLY A 68 7.18 3.08 6.58
C GLY A 68 7.02 1.55 6.62
N ILE A 69 5.99 1.02 5.93
CA ILE A 69 5.72 -0.41 5.86
C ILE A 69 6.30 -0.95 4.55
N GLY A 70 7.22 -1.93 4.64
CA GLY A 70 7.70 -2.65 3.47
C GLY A 70 6.57 -3.48 2.85
N ILE A 71 6.56 -3.64 1.53
CA ILE A 71 5.46 -4.34 0.82
C ILE A 71 5.97 -5.56 0.07
N ILE A 72 5.16 -6.62 0.03
CA ILE A 72 5.32 -7.73 -0.92
C ILE A 72 4.03 -7.90 -1.71
N SER A 73 4.09 -7.64 -3.01
CA SER A 73 2.98 -7.91 -3.93
C SER A 73 3.27 -9.13 -4.79
N LYS A 74 2.46 -10.18 -4.67
CA LYS A 74 2.50 -11.33 -5.59
C LYS A 74 1.68 -11.02 -6.84
N SER A 75 2.23 -11.32 -8.01
CA SER A 75 1.49 -11.36 -9.27
C SER A 75 2.08 -12.45 -10.17
N VAL A 76 1.22 -13.13 -10.93
CA VAL A 76 1.64 -14.01 -12.04
C VAL A 76 1.57 -13.30 -13.40
N HIS A 77 0.97 -12.12 -13.44
CA HIS A 77 0.85 -11.31 -14.65
C HIS A 77 1.98 -10.29 -14.71
N LEU A 78 2.80 -10.36 -15.76
CA LEU A 78 3.97 -9.50 -15.95
C LEU A 78 3.60 -8.00 -15.95
N GLU A 79 2.51 -7.62 -16.61
CA GLU A 79 2.08 -6.22 -16.67
C GLU A 79 1.74 -5.66 -15.29
N ARG A 80 1.09 -6.45 -14.43
CA ARG A 80 0.83 -6.06 -13.04
C ARG A 80 2.11 -5.98 -12.22
N THR A 81 3.07 -6.87 -12.45
CA THR A 81 4.39 -6.81 -11.79
C THR A 81 5.13 -5.53 -12.15
N LYS A 82 5.17 -5.16 -13.45
CA LYS A 82 5.75 -3.89 -13.91
C LYS A 82 5.03 -2.70 -13.28
N GLN A 83 3.71 -2.70 -13.29
CA GLN A 83 2.89 -1.65 -12.69
C GLN A 83 3.14 -1.49 -11.18
N ASN A 84 3.27 -2.60 -10.45
CA ASN A 84 3.55 -2.61 -9.01
C ASN A 84 4.98 -2.17 -8.67
N LEU A 85 5.91 -2.17 -9.63
CA LEU A 85 7.26 -1.62 -9.47
C LEU A 85 7.31 -0.10 -9.76
N ASP A 86 6.41 0.39 -10.62
CA ASP A 86 6.26 1.81 -10.96
C ASP A 86 5.51 2.61 -9.88
N LEU A 87 6.03 2.58 -8.64
CA LEU A 87 5.46 3.29 -7.48
C LEU A 87 6.10 4.66 -7.22
N VAL A 88 7.19 5.00 -7.91
CA VAL A 88 8.05 6.13 -7.56
C VAL A 88 7.97 7.22 -8.63
N ALA A 89 7.13 8.22 -8.40
CA ALA A 89 7.43 9.57 -8.91
C ALA A 89 8.13 10.33 -7.77
N ALA A 90 9.34 10.84 -8.03
CA ALA A 90 10.33 11.28 -7.04
C ALA A 90 9.91 12.43 -6.10
N HIS A 91 8.72 13.02 -6.25
CA HIS A 91 8.32 14.24 -5.53
C HIS A 91 6.84 14.28 -5.11
N THR A 92 6.13 13.15 -5.04
CA THR A 92 4.71 13.19 -4.64
C THR A 92 4.59 13.44 -3.14
N PRO A 93 3.97 14.56 -2.70
CA PRO A 93 3.73 14.84 -1.28
C PRO A 93 2.82 13.76 -0.65
N PHE A 94 2.83 13.69 0.68
CA PHE A 94 2.08 12.72 1.50
C PHE A 94 0.66 12.53 0.92
N ILE A 95 0.35 11.31 0.46
CA ILE A 95 -1.04 11.00 0.10
C ILE A 95 -1.79 11.05 1.44
N ALA A 96 -2.75 11.97 1.56
CA ALA A 96 -3.39 12.34 2.81
C ALA A 96 -3.75 11.15 3.71
N THR A 97 -3.76 11.39 5.02
CA THR A 97 -3.88 10.45 6.15
C THR A 97 -5.11 9.51 6.16
N HIS A 98 -5.93 9.50 5.11
CA HIS A 98 -7.19 8.73 5.05
C HIS A 98 -7.38 8.02 3.69
N VAL A 99 -6.34 7.34 3.20
CA VAL A 99 -6.58 6.21 2.30
C VAL A 99 -7.10 5.09 3.20
N VAL A 100 -8.41 4.82 3.09
CA VAL A 100 -9.15 3.80 3.84
C VAL A 100 -8.37 2.49 3.92
#